data_AF-A0A7Y9ZI42-F1
#
_entry.id   AF-A0A7Y9ZI42-F1
#
_cell.length_a   1.000
_cell.length_b   1.000
_cell.length_c   1.000
_cell.angle_alpha   90.00
_cell.angle_beta   90.00
_cell.angle_gamma   90.00
#
_symmetry.space_group_name_H-M   'P 1'
#
loop_
_entity.id
_entity.type
_entity.pdbx_description
1 polymer ?
#
loop_
_entity_poly.entity_id
_entity_poly.type
_entity_poly.pdbx_seq_one_letter_code
_entity_poly.pdbx_strand_id
1 'polypeptide(L)'
;MELEGPNTPGLRGYVVAWATSVVVLAVLLLLMLEPDPVPPQAIVWILVFLVPASSPFAVAGVLLVHHVCREERRQWLHVLVAGAAGAMAGGFVTLVNVGFVVLVPAIAASTAIGRAVVVPMVWHRRNSAASAVTG
;
A
#
# COMPACT_ATOMS: atom_id res chain seq x y z
N MET A 1 11.12 -11.51 13.47
CA MET A 1 9.67 -11.33 13.22
C MET A 1 9.33 -12.19 12.02
N GLU A 2 8.63 -13.31 12.22
CA GLU A 2 8.18 -14.15 11.11
C GLU A 2 7.05 -13.45 10.35
N LEU A 3 7.37 -12.82 9.23
CA LEU A 3 6.39 -12.22 8.31
C LEU A 3 5.75 -13.26 7.39
N GLU A 4 5.86 -14.54 7.71
CA GLU A 4 5.57 -15.68 6.83
C GLU A 4 4.37 -16.48 7.34
N GLY A 5 3.22 -15.81 7.42
CA GLY A 5 1.94 -16.49 7.62
C GLY A 5 1.28 -16.83 6.27
N PRO A 6 0.49 -17.93 6.17
CA PRO A 6 -0.21 -18.29 4.94
C PRO A 6 -1.20 -17.21 4.51
N ASN A 7 -1.75 -16.42 5.44
CA ASN A 7 -2.67 -15.31 5.14
C ASN A 7 -1.97 -13.99 4.77
N THR A 8 -0.65 -13.99 4.68
CA THR A 8 0.16 -12.79 4.44
C THR A 8 0.99 -12.95 3.17
N PRO A 9 1.30 -11.83 2.49
CA PRO A 9 2.00 -11.88 1.20
C PRO A 9 3.50 -12.15 1.34
N GLY A 10 4.02 -12.20 2.58
CA GLY A 10 5.46 -12.27 2.87
C GLY A 10 6.21 -11.00 2.47
N LEU A 11 7.52 -10.96 2.74
CA LEU A 11 8.35 -9.78 2.51
C LEU A 11 8.28 -9.29 1.06
N ARG A 12 8.43 -10.20 0.08
CA ARG A 12 8.37 -9.85 -1.35
C ARG A 12 7.05 -9.20 -1.74
N GLY A 13 5.93 -9.74 -1.25
CA GLY A 13 4.64 -9.15 -1.56
C GLY A 13 4.40 -7.84 -0.80
N TYR A 14 4.96 -7.63 0.39
CA TYR A 14 4.93 -6.30 1.01
C TYR A 14 5.70 -5.24 0.20
N VAL A 15 6.87 -5.61 -0.36
CA VAL A 15 7.63 -4.73 -1.25
C VAL A 15 6.84 -4.39 -2.51
N VAL A 16 6.21 -5.39 -3.15
CA VAL A 16 5.35 -5.19 -4.33
C VAL A 16 4.16 -4.29 -4.00
N ALA A 17 3.51 -4.51 -2.86
CA ALA A 17 2.37 -3.70 -2.43
C ALA A 17 2.80 -2.23 -2.25
N TRP A 18 3.92 -1.99 -1.57
CA TRP A 18 4.46 -0.64 -1.38
C TRP A 18 4.84 0.03 -2.70
N ALA A 19 5.60 -0.65 -3.56
CA ALA A 19 5.98 -0.11 -4.87
C ALA A 19 4.75 0.25 -5.71
N THR A 20 3.72 -0.61 -5.69
CA THR A 20 2.44 -0.35 -6.36
C THR A 20 1.74 0.87 -5.77
N SER A 21 1.66 0.99 -4.44
CA SER A 21 1.06 2.16 -3.79
C SER A 21 1.78 3.45 -4.18
N VAL A 22 3.11 3.45 -4.24
CA VAL A 22 3.89 4.62 -4.66
C VAL A 22 3.59 5.01 -6.11
N VAL A 23 3.57 4.04 -7.03
CA VAL A 23 3.27 4.29 -8.45
C VAL A 23 1.83 4.79 -8.62
N VAL A 24 0.86 4.15 -7.97
CA VAL A 24 -0.55 4.56 -8.02
C VAL A 24 -0.74 5.95 -7.42
N LEU A 25 -0.08 6.26 -6.31
CA LEU A 25 -0.14 7.59 -5.72
C LEU A 25 0.45 8.63 -6.67
N ALA A 26 1.60 8.37 -7.31
CA ALA A 26 2.16 9.27 -8.31
C ALA A 26 1.17 9.52 -9.46
N VAL A 27 0.52 8.48 -9.98
CA VAL A 27 -0.52 8.63 -11.02
C VAL A 27 -1.70 9.45 -10.54
N LEU A 28 -2.22 9.19 -9.34
CA LEU A 28 -3.33 9.95 -8.77
C LEU A 28 -2.97 11.43 -8.58
N LEU A 29 -1.74 11.73 -8.14
CA LEU A 29 -1.25 13.10 -8.02
C LEU A 29 -1.21 13.81 -9.38
N LEU A 30 -0.75 13.13 -10.44
CA LEU A 30 -0.77 13.70 -11.79
C LEU A 30 -2.19 14.01 -12.27
N LEU A 31 -3.13 13.10 -12.03
CA LEU A 31 -4.53 13.30 -12.40
C LEU A 31 -5.17 14.46 -11.62
N MET A 32 -4.73 14.72 -10.40
CA MET A 32 -5.20 15.84 -9.58
C MET A 32 -4.58 17.20 -9.99
N LEU A 33 -3.52 17.21 -10.82
CA LEU A 33 -2.79 18.42 -11.23
C LEU A 33 -3.29 19.01 -12.57
N GLU A 34 -4.61 19.03 -12.84
CA GLU A 34 -5.24 19.57 -14.08
C GLU A 34 -4.72 20.96 -14.55
N PRO A 35 -4.79 21.30 -15.86
CA PRO A 35 -4.73 20.47 -17.08
C PRO A 35 -3.38 20.60 -17.80
N ASP A 36 -2.40 21.29 -17.18
CA ASP A 36 -1.13 21.56 -17.84
C ASP A 36 -0.39 20.24 -18.08
N PRO A 37 0.19 20.04 -19.26
CA PRO A 37 0.94 18.83 -19.55
C PRO A 37 2.11 18.74 -18.57
N VAL A 38 1.94 17.92 -17.54
CA VAL A 38 2.99 17.64 -16.58
C VAL A 38 4.11 16.94 -17.35
N PRO A 39 5.32 17.52 -17.42
CA PRO A 39 6.37 16.96 -18.23
C PRO A 39 6.72 15.55 -17.68
N PRO A 40 7.02 14.56 -18.53
CA PRO A 40 7.25 13.17 -18.09
C PRO A 40 8.32 13.06 -16.99
N GLN A 41 9.32 13.95 -17.02
CA GLN A 41 10.35 14.07 -16.00
C GLN A 41 9.83 14.38 -14.59
N ALA A 42 8.69 15.06 -14.45
CA ALA A 42 8.09 15.33 -13.15
C ALA A 42 7.61 14.03 -12.47
N ILE A 43 7.24 13.00 -13.22
CA ILE A 43 6.92 11.68 -12.66
C ILE A 43 8.15 11.08 -11.96
N VAL A 44 9.32 11.18 -12.61
CA VAL A 44 10.58 10.70 -12.05
C VAL A 44 10.90 11.46 -10.76
N TRP A 45 10.77 12.78 -10.76
CA TRP A 45 10.98 13.59 -9.56
C TRP A 45 10.01 13.24 -8.44
N ILE A 46 8.71 13.12 -8.75
CA ILE A 46 7.70 12.70 -7.79
C ILE A 46 8.12 11.37 -7.17
N LEU A 47 8.47 10.35 -7.97
CA LEU A 47 8.88 9.04 -7.46
C LEU A 47 10.16 9.12 -6.60
N VAL A 48 11.17 9.88 -7.02
CA VAL A 48 12.43 10.07 -6.27
C VAL A 48 12.17 10.65 -4.88
N PHE A 49 11.19 11.55 -4.73
CA PHE A 49 10.80 12.09 -3.43
C PHE A 49 9.82 11.18 -2.66
N LEU A 50 8.85 10.58 -3.34
CA LEU A 50 7.80 9.76 -2.73
C LEU A 50 8.36 8.48 -2.11
N VAL A 51 9.32 7.84 -2.77
CA VAL A 51 9.91 6.57 -2.30
C VAL A 51 10.54 6.72 -0.90
N PRO A 52 11.54 7.60 -0.69
CA PRO A 52 12.12 7.78 0.64
C PRO A 52 11.10 8.35 1.64
N ALA A 53 10.27 9.31 1.23
CA ALA A 53 9.28 9.94 2.11
C ALA A 53 8.21 8.95 2.61
N SER A 54 7.78 8.00 1.76
CA SER A 54 6.78 7.00 2.12
C SER A 54 7.35 5.81 2.88
N SER A 55 8.66 5.55 2.79
CA SER A 55 9.28 4.36 3.40
C SER A 55 9.00 4.16 4.90
N PRO A 56 9.10 5.17 5.80
CA PRO A 56 8.78 4.96 7.22
C PRO A 56 7.30 4.64 7.45
N PHE A 57 6.40 5.30 6.71
CA PHE A 57 4.95 5.05 6.76
C PHE A 57 4.60 3.67 6.22
N ALA A 58 5.29 3.22 5.18
CA ALA A 58 5.12 1.89 4.62
C ALA A 58 5.54 0.81 5.62
N VAL A 59 6.66 0.98 6.31
CA VAL A 59 7.10 0.03 7.36
C VAL A 59 6.08 -0.01 8.49
N ALA A 60 5.67 1.14 9.02
CA ALA A 60 4.68 1.23 10.10
C ALA A 60 3.33 0.64 9.67
N GLY A 61 2.85 0.98 8.48
CA GLY A 61 1.60 0.49 7.91
C GLY A 61 1.61 -1.01 7.64
N VAL A 62 2.73 -1.55 7.12
CA VAL A 62 2.91 -2.99 6.92
C VAL A 62 2.86 -3.74 8.24
N LEU A 63 3.56 -3.25 9.27
CA LEU A 63 3.52 -3.87 10.61
C LEU A 63 2.11 -3.81 11.20
N LEU A 64 1.42 -2.68 11.07
CA LEU A 64 0.04 -2.52 11.53
C LEU A 64 -0.90 -3.52 10.84
N VAL A 65 -0.93 -3.54 9.50
CA VAL A 65 -1.79 -4.44 8.73
C VAL A 65 -1.43 -5.89 9.00
N HIS A 66 -0.14 -6.22 9.09
CA HIS A 66 0.31 -7.56 9.42
C HIS A 66 -0.20 -7.98 10.80
N HIS A 67 -0.01 -7.16 11.83
CA HIS A 67 -0.36 -7.55 13.19
C HIS A 67 -1.88 -7.65 13.38
N VAL A 68 -2.63 -6.71 12.81
CA VAL A 68 -4.11 -6.68 12.90
C VAL A 68 -4.74 -7.82 12.09
N CYS A 69 -4.17 -8.18 10.93
CA CYS A 69 -4.84 -9.07 9.98
C CYS A 69 -4.14 -10.44 9.78
N ARG A 70 -3.05 -10.76 10.48
CA ARG A 70 -2.31 -12.03 10.29
C ARG A 70 -3.17 -13.30 10.44
N GLU A 71 -4.16 -13.27 11.34
CA GLU A 71 -5.07 -14.41 11.61
C GLU A 71 -6.29 -14.39 10.67
N GLU A 72 -6.53 -13.27 10.00
CA GLU A 72 -7.71 -13.05 9.18
C GLU A 72 -7.56 -13.66 7.77
N ARG A 73 -8.49 -14.55 7.41
CA ARG A 73 -8.52 -15.22 6.11
C ARG A 73 -9.12 -14.34 5.01
N ARG A 74 -9.97 -13.37 5.35
CA ARG A 74 -10.66 -12.49 4.40
C ARG A 74 -9.74 -11.39 3.90
N GLN A 75 -9.26 -11.51 2.67
CA GLN A 75 -8.28 -10.57 2.10
C GLN A 75 -8.83 -9.15 1.88
N TRP A 76 -10.14 -9.00 1.68
CA TRP A 76 -10.77 -7.68 1.58
C TRP A 76 -10.62 -6.86 2.86
N LEU A 77 -10.57 -7.49 4.05
CA LEU A 77 -10.30 -6.79 5.30
C LEU A 77 -8.86 -6.23 5.34
N HIS A 78 -7.88 -6.98 4.82
CA HIS A 78 -6.50 -6.49 4.74
C HIS A 78 -6.42 -5.26 3.81
N VAL A 79 -7.19 -5.24 2.72
CA VAL A 79 -7.28 -4.09 1.80
C VAL A 79 -7.91 -2.88 2.49
N LEU A 80 -9.01 -3.08 3.23
CA LEU A 80 -9.65 -2.00 3.98
C LEU A 80 -8.75 -1.44 5.08
N VAL A 81 -8.09 -2.29 5.86
CA VAL A 81 -7.16 -1.87 6.92
C VAL A 81 -5.95 -1.15 6.32
N ALA A 82 -5.45 -1.59 5.16
CA ALA A 82 -4.41 -0.88 4.42
C ALA A 82 -4.90 0.51 3.96
N GLY A 83 -6.12 0.60 3.43
CA GLY A 83 -6.72 1.88 3.07
C GLY A 83 -6.89 2.83 4.27
N ALA A 84 -7.35 2.30 5.42
CA ALA A 84 -7.47 3.05 6.65
C ALA A 84 -6.11 3.52 7.19
N ALA A 85 -5.08 2.68 7.12
CA ALA A 85 -3.70 3.05 7.45
C ALA A 85 -3.19 4.18 6.54
N GLY A 86 -3.47 4.09 5.23
CA GLY A 86 -3.18 5.15 4.27
C GLY A 86 -3.93 6.46 4.58
N ALA A 87 -5.21 6.39 4.95
CA ALA A 87 -6.00 7.55 5.34
C ALA A 87 -5.43 8.21 6.61
N MET A 88 -5.02 7.43 7.62
CA MET A 88 -4.36 7.95 8.82
C MET A 88 -3.03 8.64 8.50
N ALA A 89 -2.21 8.03 7.64
CA ALA A 89 -0.97 8.63 7.18
C ALA A 89 -1.22 9.95 6.43
N GLY A 90 -2.21 9.96 5.52
CA GLY A 90 -2.61 11.18 4.81
C GLY A 90 -3.15 12.26 5.75
N GLY A 91 -3.94 11.89 6.76
CA GLY A 91 -4.43 12.80 7.80
C GLY A 91 -3.28 13.42 8.59
N PHE A 92 -2.28 12.63 8.95
CA PHE A 92 -1.06 13.12 9.60
C PHE A 92 -0.28 14.10 8.73
N VAL A 93 -0.08 13.78 7.44
CA VAL A 93 0.56 14.69 6.46
C VAL A 93 -0.21 16.01 6.35
N THR A 94 -1.54 15.94 6.35
CA THR A 94 -2.44 17.09 6.26
C THR A 94 -2.43 17.95 7.52
N LEU A 95 -2.32 17.35 8.71
CA LEU A 95 -2.19 18.09 9.98
C LEU A 95 -0.92 18.94 10.01
N VAL A 96 0.16 18.44 9.41
CA VAL A 96 1.44 19.16 9.32
C VAL A 96 1.41 20.18 8.17
N ASN A 97 0.56 19.99 7.15
CA ASN A 97 0.45 20.86 5.98
C ASN A 97 -1.02 21.14 5.63
N VAL A 98 -1.58 22.18 6.25
CA VAL A 98 -3.02 22.53 6.28
C VAL A 98 -3.68 22.66 4.89
N GLY A 99 -2.92 22.75 3.80
CA GLY A 99 -3.44 22.84 2.43
C GLY A 99 -3.71 21.52 1.70
N PHE A 100 -3.37 20.36 2.26
CA PHE A 100 -3.32 19.09 1.51
C PHE A 100 -4.41 18.06 1.85
N VAL A 101 -5.59 18.50 2.30
CA VAL A 101 -6.71 17.61 2.68
C VAL A 101 -7.10 16.64 1.54
N VAL A 102 -6.94 17.07 0.29
CA VAL A 102 -7.23 16.27 -0.91
C VAL A 102 -6.28 15.06 -1.05
N LEU A 103 -5.12 15.05 -0.38
CA LEU A 103 -4.18 13.92 -0.39
C LEU A 103 -4.67 12.73 0.42
N VAL A 104 -5.53 12.94 1.43
CA VAL A 104 -6.05 11.84 2.27
C VAL A 104 -6.72 10.75 1.44
N PRO A 105 -7.71 11.03 0.57
CA PRO A 105 -8.31 10.00 -0.27
C PRO A 105 -7.32 9.39 -1.27
N ALA A 106 -6.36 10.16 -1.80
CA ALA A 106 -5.35 9.65 -2.75
C ALA A 106 -4.41 8.64 -2.07
N ILE A 107 -3.93 8.93 -0.87
CA ILE A 107 -3.06 8.04 -0.09
C ILE A 107 -3.85 6.80 0.36
N ALA A 108 -5.09 6.97 0.80
CA ALA A 108 -5.96 5.84 1.18
C ALA A 108 -6.21 4.89 -0.01
N ALA A 109 -6.59 5.44 -1.17
CA ALA A 109 -6.86 4.66 -2.38
C ALA A 109 -5.61 3.95 -2.89
N SER A 110 -4.49 4.65 -3.02
CA SER A 110 -3.22 4.04 -3.47
C SER A 110 -2.71 2.95 -2.53
N THR A 111 -2.87 3.12 -1.21
CA THR A 111 -2.50 2.10 -0.22
C THR A 111 -3.40 0.87 -0.34
N ALA A 112 -4.72 1.06 -0.48
CA ALA A 112 -5.68 -0.02 -0.69
C ALA A 112 -5.39 -0.79 -1.99
N ILE A 113 -5.13 -0.08 -3.10
CA ILE A 113 -4.81 -0.68 -4.40
C ILE A 113 -3.51 -1.48 -4.33
N GLY A 114 -2.46 -0.93 -3.72
CA GLY A 114 -1.20 -1.66 -3.54
C GLY A 114 -1.40 -2.97 -2.76
N ARG A 115 -2.26 -2.95 -1.72
CA ARG A 115 -2.62 -4.19 -1.02
C ARG A 115 -3.46 -5.14 -1.88
N ALA A 116 -4.38 -4.62 -2.68
CA ALA A 116 -5.24 -5.44 -3.53
C ALA A 116 -4.44 -6.22 -4.58
N VAL A 117 -3.40 -5.62 -5.16
CA VAL A 117 -2.53 -6.25 -6.17
C VAL A 117 -1.83 -7.51 -5.67
N VAL A 118 -1.58 -7.62 -4.36
CA VAL A 118 -0.88 -8.78 -3.78
C VAL A 118 -1.81 -9.86 -3.23
N VAL A 119 -3.14 -9.65 -3.29
CA VAL A 119 -4.14 -10.65 -2.89
C VAL A 119 -4.00 -11.98 -3.65
N PRO A 120 -3.79 -12.01 -4.98
CA PRO A 120 -3.57 -13.26 -5.71
C PRO A 120 -2.33 -14.03 -5.22
N MET A 121 -1.26 -13.32 -4.82
CA MET A 121 -0.05 -13.95 -4.26
C MET A 121 -0.34 -14.66 -2.93
N VAL A 122 -1.18 -14.05 -2.08
CA VAL A 122 -1.63 -14.67 -0.83
C VAL A 122 -2.47 -15.91 -1.11
N TRP A 123 -3.40 -15.85 -2.07
CA TRP A 123 -4.19 -17.02 -2.46
C TRP A 123 -3.32 -18.18 -2.95
N HIS A 124 -2.33 -17.91 -3.81
CA HIS A 124 -1.43 -18.93 -4.30
C HIS A 124 -0.61 -19.59 -3.18
N ARG A 125 -0.11 -18.79 -2.22
CA ARG A 125 0.58 -19.29 -1.02
C ARG A 125 -0.31 -20.17 -0.15
N ARG A 126 -1.55 -19.75 0.08
CA ARG A 126 -2.53 -20.53 0.88
C ARG A 126 -2.81 -21.88 0.25
N ASN A 127 -3.03 -21.91 -1.05
CA ASN A 127 -3.33 -23.15 -1.76
C ASN A 127 -2.11 -24.09 -1.75
N SER A 128 -0.91 -23.56 -1.96
CA SER A 128 0.33 -24.34 -1.90
C SER A 128 0.58 -24.93 -0.51
N ALA A 129 0.33 -24.15 0.55
CA ALA A 129 0.45 -24.61 1.93
C ALA A 129 -0.60 -25.68 2.28
N ALA A 130 -1.83 -25.56 1.76
CA ALA A 130 -2.86 -26.58 1.96
C ALA A 130 -2.50 -27.91 1.27
N SER A 131 -1.99 -27.85 0.04
CA SER A 131 -1.55 -29.04 -0.72
C SER A 131 -0.41 -29.79 -0.04
N ALA A 132 0.51 -29.09 0.62
CA ALA A 132 1.64 -29.72 1.34
C ALA A 132 1.24 -30.46 2.63
N VAL A 133 0.05 -30.20 3.19
CA VAL A 133 -0.46 -30.89 4.38
C VAL A 133 -1.24 -32.17 4.00
N THR A 134 -1.75 -32.23 2.77
CA THR A 134 -2.61 -33.32 2.29
C THR A 134 -1.91 -34.38 1.44
N GLY A 135 -0.63 -34.19 1.08
CA GLY A 135 0.18 -35.13 0.31
C GLY A 135 1.25 -35.77 1.16
#